data_AF-A0A7S6MQR5-F1
#
_entry.id   AF-A0A7S6MQR5-F1
#
_cell.length_a   1.000
_cell.length_b   1.000
_cell.length_c   1.000
_cell.angle_alpha   90.00
_cell.angle_beta   90.00
_cell.angle_gamma   90.00
#
_symmetry.space_group_name_H-M   'P 1'
#
loop_
_entity.id
_entity.type
_entity.pdbx_description
1 polymer ?
#
loop_
_entity_poly.entity_id
_entity_poly.type
_entity_poly.pdbx_seq_one_letter_code
_entity_poly.pdbx_strand_id
1 'polypeptide(L)'
;MNEYQTDNNFPKDFLVFREAGFSDPDDPNRPNRLCVCFSDVHFTDGTVGNQSAETVVWENVFGRIKELCRQHDVRELYLLLAGDVADMIRTAQWAKTGVYPWERDKPQFRENLQEIIEGIIENHSRPDAQSGFFHRLKRLVVNDHSETSTKPGFFYWLNRLSKDLSNVRIQKLVLLGNHDKEMLADNATLKRFYEECLGQPLPALSVNYKQWIGQMYFSNPDHYLNDHPDTAPWLPFYWGDRGFRLFVTHGQWRDEDNCRAVKVNLELPGWKVSDGWDLNTWQKLHYSPFTEPCFGDTVAAGLLAGFIFRTKAQLQSLIKDEPHLRDEIERLLRILDELDLYRPTYLAVGRMIEETWRLRKKGGDLMQANAIIEKQLSSSMYQWLSWDFTRQSARPLFRVAIMCTKILLSVIKLFSARLELGAIYLLMRGLSKLKTGLMTSSDSPSYKEILGFPAFLPEYRNYGFRIHSEGHTHISLQEELYFPEPANSPNHKSYTYINLGAWRDQIVTARKGKYRRRGIGRTLCILDLVPDAGEDHERRYSYWIEDTMSWGDNLDRL
;
A
#
# COMPACT_ATOMS: atom_id res chain seq x y z
N MET A 1 -27.27 -24.62 -5.09
CA MET A 1 -26.50 -24.79 -3.85
C MET A 1 -25.50 -25.90 -4.07
N ASN A 2 -24.25 -25.57 -4.38
CA ASN A 2 -23.17 -26.54 -4.23
C ASN A 2 -22.96 -26.68 -2.72
N GLU A 3 -23.17 -27.88 -2.18
CA GLU A 3 -22.73 -28.20 -0.83
C GLU A 3 -21.23 -27.90 -0.76
N TYR A 4 -20.87 -26.87 0.00
CA TYR A 4 -19.50 -26.70 0.46
C TYR A 4 -19.19 -27.98 1.24
N GLN A 5 -18.44 -28.91 0.64
CA GLN A 5 -17.98 -30.11 1.31
C GLN A 5 -17.27 -29.67 2.58
N THR A 6 -17.87 -29.97 3.74
CA THR A 6 -17.21 -29.88 5.03
C THR A 6 -16.19 -31.01 5.09
N ASP A 7 -15.09 -30.84 4.37
CA ASP A 7 -13.86 -31.53 4.75
C ASP A 7 -13.56 -31.02 6.17
N ASN A 8 -13.60 -31.91 7.16
CA ASN A 8 -13.40 -31.57 8.59
C ASN A 8 -11.99 -30.98 8.87
N ASN A 9 -11.19 -30.76 7.82
CA ASN A 9 -9.82 -30.28 7.83
C ASN A 9 -9.68 -28.79 7.52
N PHE A 10 -10.73 -28.06 7.14
CA PHE A 10 -10.60 -26.61 6.91
C PHE A 10 -10.47 -25.84 8.24
N PRO A 11 -9.60 -24.83 8.31
CA PRO A 11 -9.67 -23.84 9.37
C PRO A 11 -11.08 -23.27 9.44
N LYS A 12 -11.58 -23.08 10.66
CA LYS A 12 -12.94 -22.59 10.86
C LYS A 12 -13.12 -21.23 10.16
N ASP A 13 -14.20 -21.10 9.38
CA ASP A 13 -14.58 -19.88 8.67
C ASP A 13 -13.58 -19.42 7.57
N PHE A 14 -12.57 -20.23 7.23
CA PHE A 14 -11.67 -20.00 6.09
C PHE A 14 -12.33 -20.42 4.78
N LEU A 15 -12.31 -19.52 3.79
CA LEU A 15 -12.87 -19.74 2.46
C LEU A 15 -11.76 -20.05 1.48
N VAL A 16 -11.90 -21.15 0.73
CA VAL A 16 -10.93 -21.57 -0.28
C VAL A 16 -11.36 -21.10 -1.65
N PHE A 17 -10.48 -20.35 -2.32
CA PHE A 17 -10.66 -19.99 -3.71
C PHE A 17 -10.25 -21.17 -4.61
N ARG A 18 -11.21 -21.71 -5.37
CA ARG A 18 -10.96 -22.73 -6.39
C ARG A 18 -11.16 -22.12 -7.76
N GLU A 19 -10.09 -21.74 -8.45
CA GLU A 19 -10.24 -21.11 -9.77
C GLU A 19 -10.49 -22.14 -10.87
N ALA A 20 -11.53 -21.92 -11.67
CA ALA A 20 -11.83 -22.80 -12.79
C ALA A 20 -10.68 -22.80 -13.81
N GLY A 21 -10.22 -23.99 -14.19
CA GLY A 21 -9.10 -24.11 -15.11
C GLY A 21 -7.73 -23.87 -14.46
N PHE A 22 -7.63 -23.75 -13.14
CA PHE A 22 -6.38 -23.98 -12.42
C PHE A 22 -6.46 -25.34 -11.72
N SER A 23 -5.30 -25.97 -11.57
CA SER A 23 -5.19 -27.25 -10.88
C SER A 23 -5.59 -27.14 -9.41
N ASP A 24 -6.26 -28.17 -8.91
CA ASP A 24 -6.47 -28.30 -7.48
C ASP A 24 -5.10 -28.45 -6.79
N PRO A 25 -4.81 -27.71 -5.71
CA PRO A 25 -3.62 -27.92 -4.89
C PRO A 25 -3.33 -29.37 -4.50
N ASP A 26 -4.37 -30.22 -4.52
CA ASP A 26 -4.32 -31.63 -4.16
C ASP A 26 -4.16 -32.59 -5.31
N ASP A 27 -4.28 -32.09 -6.53
CA ASP A 27 -4.07 -32.91 -7.71
C ASP A 27 -2.58 -33.30 -7.77
N PRO A 28 -2.25 -34.60 -7.67
CA PRO A 28 -0.87 -35.06 -7.80
C PRO A 28 -0.31 -34.80 -9.22
N ASN A 29 -1.19 -34.73 -10.21
CA ASN A 29 -0.85 -34.54 -11.63
C ASN A 29 -0.88 -33.07 -12.06
N ARG A 30 -1.05 -32.13 -11.11
CA ARG A 30 -1.02 -30.70 -11.43
C ARG A 30 0.27 -30.32 -12.14
N PRO A 31 0.23 -29.34 -13.07
CA PRO A 31 1.41 -28.97 -13.84
C PRO A 31 2.45 -28.25 -12.97
N ASN A 32 3.55 -27.79 -13.58
CA ASN A 32 4.47 -26.89 -12.92
C ASN A 32 3.81 -25.53 -12.66
N ARG A 33 3.91 -25.04 -11.43
CA ARG A 33 3.26 -23.82 -10.96
C ARG A 33 4.30 -22.85 -10.40
N LEU A 34 4.11 -21.56 -10.63
CA LEU A 34 4.90 -20.48 -10.04
C LEU A 34 3.95 -19.50 -9.35
N CYS A 35 4.25 -19.14 -8.10
CA CYS A 35 3.62 -18.04 -7.40
C CYS A 35 4.64 -16.92 -7.17
N VAL A 36 4.24 -15.68 -7.47
CA VAL A 36 5.05 -14.49 -7.30
C VAL A 36 4.24 -13.47 -6.51
N CYS A 37 4.74 -13.07 -5.34
CA CYS A 37 4.08 -12.11 -4.45
C CYS A 37 4.84 -10.78 -4.38
N PHE A 38 4.10 -9.69 -4.53
CA PHE A 38 4.54 -8.30 -4.30
C PHE A 38 3.64 -7.67 -3.25
N SER A 39 4.05 -6.56 -2.64
CA SER A 39 3.19 -5.76 -1.77
C SER A 39 3.63 -4.30 -1.82
N ASP A 40 2.73 -3.39 -1.41
CA ASP A 40 3.07 -2.00 -1.11
C ASP A 40 3.82 -1.34 -2.27
N VAL A 41 3.24 -1.43 -3.47
CA VAL A 41 3.78 -0.82 -4.68
C VAL A 41 3.34 0.64 -4.85
N HIS A 42 2.26 1.05 -4.15
CA HIS A 42 1.82 2.44 -3.98
C HIS A 42 1.81 3.25 -5.30
N PHE A 43 1.09 2.77 -6.32
CA PHE A 43 0.95 3.51 -7.57
C PHE A 43 0.09 4.76 -7.37
N THR A 44 0.71 5.94 -7.51
CA THR A 44 0.05 7.24 -7.30
C THR A 44 -0.32 7.94 -8.61
N ASP A 45 -1.21 8.92 -8.53
CA ASP A 45 -1.54 9.84 -9.64
C ASP A 45 -0.44 10.91 -9.90
N GLY A 46 0.63 10.90 -9.12
CA GLY A 46 1.79 11.78 -9.26
C GLY A 46 1.54 13.24 -8.84
N THR A 47 0.41 13.57 -8.23
CA THR A 47 0.06 14.96 -7.90
C THR A 47 0.75 15.48 -6.63
N VAL A 48 1.15 14.61 -5.72
CA VAL A 48 1.84 14.95 -4.44
C VAL A 48 3.16 14.19 -4.24
N GLY A 49 3.81 13.82 -5.34
CA GLY A 49 5.09 13.11 -5.36
C GLY A 49 5.01 11.81 -6.17
N ASN A 50 6.17 11.30 -6.57
CA ASN A 50 6.30 9.99 -7.22
C ASN A 50 7.15 9.08 -6.33
N GLN A 51 6.57 7.97 -5.92
CA GLN A 51 7.19 6.97 -5.04
C GLN A 51 7.42 5.63 -5.73
N SER A 52 6.83 5.47 -6.91
CA SER A 52 6.92 4.24 -7.66
C SER A 52 8.36 4.02 -8.08
N ALA A 53 8.80 2.76 -8.05
CA ALA A 53 10.11 2.39 -8.54
C ALA A 53 10.30 2.87 -9.99
N GLU A 54 11.56 3.14 -10.34
CA GLU A 54 11.92 3.57 -11.68
C GLU A 54 11.41 2.58 -12.74
N THR A 55 10.97 3.10 -13.88
CA THR A 55 10.32 2.33 -14.95
C THR A 55 11.17 1.18 -15.49
N VAL A 56 12.50 1.31 -15.46
CA VAL A 56 13.44 0.25 -15.85
C VAL A 56 13.40 -0.97 -14.92
N VAL A 57 13.01 -0.79 -13.65
CA VAL A 57 12.90 -1.88 -12.68
C VAL A 57 11.83 -2.88 -13.10
N TRP A 58 10.70 -2.38 -13.62
CA TRP A 58 9.57 -3.23 -14.00
C TRP A 58 9.89 -4.13 -15.18
N GLU A 59 10.57 -3.63 -16.21
CA GLU A 59 11.01 -4.44 -17.35
C GLU A 59 11.86 -5.63 -16.88
N ASN A 60 12.80 -5.41 -15.96
CA ASN A 60 13.67 -6.46 -15.44
C ASN A 60 12.90 -7.48 -14.60
N VAL A 61 12.02 -7.03 -13.70
CA VAL A 61 11.20 -7.91 -12.84
C VAL A 61 10.29 -8.80 -13.68
N PHE A 62 9.54 -8.22 -14.61
CA PHE A 62 8.64 -9.00 -15.46
C PHE A 62 9.40 -9.88 -16.47
N GLY A 63 10.57 -9.41 -16.95
CA GLY A 63 11.50 -10.23 -17.73
C GLY A 63 11.99 -11.46 -16.96
N ARG A 64 12.30 -11.29 -15.67
CA ARG A 64 12.72 -12.39 -14.78
C ARG A 64 11.60 -13.41 -14.54
N ILE A 65 10.37 -12.97 -14.28
CA ILE A 65 9.21 -13.87 -14.13
C ILE A 65 9.01 -14.67 -15.42
N LYS A 66 9.08 -14.01 -16.58
CA LYS A 66 8.96 -14.66 -17.88
C LYS A 66 10.03 -15.72 -18.10
N GLU A 67 11.28 -15.44 -17.70
CA GLU A 67 12.38 -16.40 -17.79
C GLU A 67 12.15 -17.60 -16.87
N LEU A 68 11.75 -17.39 -15.61
CA LEU A 68 11.42 -18.47 -14.68
C LEU A 68 10.31 -19.38 -15.23
N CYS A 69 9.26 -18.79 -15.81
CA CYS A 69 8.19 -19.58 -16.43
C CYS A 69 8.70 -20.47 -17.56
N ARG A 70 9.63 -19.98 -18.39
CA ARG A 70 10.19 -20.74 -19.52
C ARG A 70 11.18 -21.80 -19.05
N GLN A 71 12.08 -21.43 -18.15
CA GLN A 71 13.13 -22.30 -17.61
C GLN A 71 12.53 -23.54 -16.93
N HIS A 72 11.39 -23.39 -16.26
CA HIS A 72 10.75 -24.46 -15.49
C HIS A 72 9.47 -25.01 -16.13
N ASP A 73 9.21 -24.72 -17.41
CA ASP A 73 7.98 -25.10 -18.13
C ASP A 73 6.69 -24.87 -17.31
N VAL A 74 6.60 -23.71 -16.65
CA VAL A 74 5.45 -23.35 -15.82
C VAL A 74 4.21 -23.24 -16.70
N ARG A 75 3.10 -23.87 -16.28
CA ARG A 75 1.80 -23.78 -16.96
C ARG A 75 0.78 -22.97 -16.19
N GLU A 76 1.02 -22.74 -14.89
CA GLU A 76 0.18 -21.91 -14.03
C GLU A 76 1.03 -20.90 -13.28
N LEU A 77 0.75 -19.62 -13.51
CA LEU A 77 1.41 -18.50 -12.84
C LEU A 77 0.38 -17.76 -11.98
N TYR A 78 0.69 -17.59 -10.70
CA TYR A 78 -0.06 -16.78 -9.76
C TYR A 78 0.74 -15.51 -9.48
N LEU A 79 0.17 -14.35 -9.83
CA LEU A 79 0.71 -13.03 -9.50
C LEU A 79 -0.17 -12.42 -8.42
N LEU A 80 0.37 -12.32 -7.21
CA LEU A 80 -0.34 -11.81 -6.06
C LEU A 80 0.24 -10.45 -5.65
N LEU A 81 -0.61 -9.43 -5.59
CA LEU A 81 -0.30 -8.14 -5.01
C LEU A 81 -0.96 -8.06 -3.63
N ALA A 82 -0.17 -8.14 -2.57
CA ALA A 82 -0.62 -8.25 -1.19
C ALA A 82 -1.08 -6.92 -0.58
N GLY A 83 -1.81 -6.08 -1.33
CA GLY A 83 -2.35 -4.81 -0.86
C GLY A 83 -1.42 -3.61 -1.08
N ASP A 84 -2.01 -2.43 -0.90
CA ASP A 84 -1.44 -1.10 -1.12
C ASP A 84 -0.86 -0.97 -2.53
N VAL A 85 -1.72 -1.27 -3.51
CA VAL A 85 -1.38 -1.28 -4.93
C VAL A 85 -1.72 0.06 -5.59
N ALA A 86 -2.99 0.46 -5.54
CA ALA A 86 -3.45 1.73 -6.07
C ALA A 86 -3.60 2.71 -4.91
N ASP A 87 -2.76 3.75 -4.90
CA ASP A 87 -2.74 4.71 -3.81
C ASP A 87 -3.83 5.76 -3.98
N MET A 88 -5.01 5.47 -3.44
CA MET A 88 -6.16 6.37 -3.53
C MET A 88 -6.08 7.56 -2.57
N ILE A 89 -5.16 7.55 -1.62
CA ILE A 89 -5.13 8.54 -0.55
C ILE A 89 -4.03 9.59 -0.77
N ARG A 90 -2.87 9.22 -1.32
CA ARG A 90 -1.75 10.16 -1.55
C ARG A 90 -1.92 10.91 -2.86
N THR A 91 -2.80 11.89 -2.82
CA THR A 91 -3.19 12.71 -3.96
C THR A 91 -3.57 14.13 -3.53
N ALA A 92 -3.35 15.09 -4.43
CA ALA A 92 -3.77 16.48 -4.27
C ALA A 92 -5.29 16.64 -4.36
N GLN A 93 -6.02 15.66 -4.94
CA GLN A 93 -7.43 15.82 -5.26
C GLN A 93 -8.29 16.08 -4.02
N TRP A 94 -8.00 15.39 -2.91
CA TRP A 94 -8.68 15.62 -1.63
C TRP A 94 -8.56 17.08 -1.16
N ALA A 95 -7.37 17.66 -1.28
CA ALA A 95 -7.12 19.03 -0.86
C ALA A 95 -7.68 20.07 -1.84
N LYS A 96 -7.72 19.74 -3.14
CA LYS A 96 -8.25 20.60 -4.20
C LYS A 96 -9.76 20.80 -4.05
N THR A 97 -10.51 19.73 -3.78
CA THR A 97 -11.97 19.80 -3.61
C THR A 97 -12.40 20.06 -2.17
N GLY A 98 -11.49 19.87 -1.20
CA GLY A 98 -11.80 20.03 0.23
C GLY A 98 -12.71 18.92 0.76
N VAL A 99 -12.86 17.83 0.01
CA VAL A 99 -13.54 16.60 0.40
C VAL A 99 -12.48 15.55 0.68
N TYR A 100 -12.54 14.90 1.84
CA TYR A 100 -11.49 13.96 2.29
C TYR A 100 -12.00 12.51 2.36
N PRO A 101 -11.12 11.50 2.53
CA PRO A 101 -11.54 10.10 2.42
C PRO A 101 -12.61 9.65 3.43
N TRP A 102 -12.78 10.38 4.55
CA TRP A 102 -13.82 10.10 5.54
C TRP A 102 -15.17 10.76 5.26
N GLU A 103 -15.31 11.52 4.17
CA GLU A 103 -16.52 12.26 3.80
C GLU A 103 -17.23 11.62 2.60
N ARG A 104 -17.43 10.29 2.67
CA ARG A 104 -17.93 9.44 1.58
C ARG A 104 -19.35 9.76 1.11
N ASP A 105 -20.10 10.51 1.91
CA ASP A 105 -21.47 10.94 1.64
C ASP A 105 -21.54 12.16 0.70
N LYS A 106 -20.44 12.87 0.49
CA LYS A 106 -20.39 14.03 -0.42
C LYS A 106 -20.33 13.58 -1.89
N PRO A 107 -21.10 14.19 -2.81
CA PRO A 107 -21.05 13.84 -4.24
C PRO A 107 -19.64 13.92 -4.84
N GLN A 108 -18.86 14.93 -4.46
CA GLN A 108 -17.50 15.16 -4.95
C GLN A 108 -16.52 14.05 -4.52
N PHE A 109 -16.86 13.24 -3.51
CA PHE A 109 -16.01 12.11 -3.12
C PHE A 109 -15.85 11.12 -4.27
N ARG A 110 -16.93 10.80 -4.99
CA ARG A 110 -16.87 9.89 -6.15
C ARG A 110 -16.12 10.50 -7.33
N GLU A 111 -16.33 11.79 -7.58
CA GLU A 111 -15.60 12.54 -8.61
C GLU A 111 -14.09 12.51 -8.33
N ASN A 112 -13.69 12.74 -7.08
CA ASN A 112 -12.29 12.62 -6.66
C ASN A 112 -11.72 11.22 -6.95
N LEU A 113 -12.42 10.14 -6.55
CA LEU A 113 -11.94 8.77 -6.79
C LEU A 113 -11.70 8.49 -8.27
N GLN A 114 -12.62 8.94 -9.13
CA GLN A 114 -12.52 8.78 -10.57
C GLN A 114 -11.36 9.58 -11.18
N GLU A 115 -11.11 10.81 -10.70
CA GLU A 115 -9.94 11.60 -11.09
C GLU A 115 -8.63 10.93 -10.64
N ILE A 116 -8.60 10.36 -9.44
CA ILE A 116 -7.42 9.70 -8.87
C ILE A 116 -7.06 8.45 -9.68
N ILE A 117 -8.04 7.56 -9.94
CA ILE A 117 -7.76 6.33 -10.69
C ILE A 117 -7.40 6.62 -12.15
N GLU A 118 -7.96 7.66 -12.78
CA GLU A 118 -7.52 8.11 -14.11
C GLU A 118 -6.03 8.47 -14.08
N GLY A 119 -5.62 9.27 -13.10
CA GLY A 119 -4.21 9.66 -12.98
C GLY A 119 -3.28 8.47 -12.75
N ILE A 120 -3.71 7.48 -11.96
CA ILE A 120 -2.97 6.23 -11.77
C ILE A 120 -2.85 5.45 -13.10
N ILE A 121 -3.95 5.29 -13.84
CA ILE A 121 -3.97 4.58 -15.14
C ILE A 121 -3.06 5.28 -16.15
N GLU A 122 -3.14 6.60 -16.24
CA GLU A 122 -2.31 7.41 -17.15
C GLU A 122 -0.81 7.24 -16.86
N ASN A 123 -0.45 7.16 -15.58
CA ASN A 123 0.95 7.07 -15.13
C ASN A 123 1.52 5.65 -15.18
N HIS A 124 0.69 4.60 -15.06
CA HIS A 124 1.20 3.24 -14.79
C HIS A 124 0.75 2.18 -15.78
N SER A 125 -0.32 2.42 -16.55
CA SER A 125 -0.88 1.43 -17.50
C SER A 125 -0.57 1.73 -18.97
N ARG A 126 -0.30 2.99 -19.34
CA ARG A 126 -0.10 3.39 -20.75
C ARG A 126 1.37 3.17 -21.20
N PRO A 127 1.60 2.75 -22.47
CA PRO A 127 2.96 2.59 -23.01
C PRO A 127 3.75 3.91 -23.01
N ASP A 128 3.05 5.02 -23.28
CA ASP A 128 3.59 6.38 -23.30
C ASP A 128 3.33 7.11 -21.98
N ALA A 129 3.24 6.38 -20.86
CA ALA A 129 2.93 6.96 -19.56
C ALA A 129 3.88 8.13 -19.26
N GLN A 130 3.39 9.35 -19.48
CA GLN A 130 4.04 10.59 -19.09
C GLN A 130 3.67 10.82 -17.64
N SER A 131 4.67 11.08 -16.81
CA SER A 131 4.51 11.35 -15.38
C SER A 131 3.52 12.50 -15.09
N GLY A 132 2.25 12.19 -14.84
CA GLY A 132 1.28 12.99 -14.10
C GLY A 132 0.81 14.33 -14.68
N PHE A 133 -0.27 14.84 -14.08
CA PHE A 133 -0.80 16.19 -14.27
C PHE A 133 0.29 17.28 -14.19
N PHE A 134 1.29 17.10 -13.33
CA PHE A 134 2.40 18.04 -13.18
C PHE A 134 3.32 18.10 -14.41
N HIS A 135 3.51 17.03 -15.18
CA HIS A 135 4.26 17.12 -16.44
C HIS A 135 3.40 17.72 -17.56
N ARG A 136 2.07 17.52 -17.57
CA ARG A 136 1.17 18.31 -18.43
C ARG A 136 1.26 19.81 -18.09
N LEU A 137 1.31 20.16 -16.80
CA LEU A 137 1.53 21.55 -16.36
C LEU A 137 2.94 22.05 -16.70
N LYS A 138 3.97 21.21 -16.56
CA LYS A 138 5.37 21.53 -16.89
C LYS A 138 5.53 21.74 -18.40
N ARG A 139 4.86 20.92 -19.23
CA ARG A 139 4.88 21.02 -20.70
C ARG A 139 4.14 22.27 -21.22
N LEU A 140 3.20 22.79 -20.44
CA LEU A 140 2.52 24.07 -20.72
C LEU A 140 3.34 25.30 -20.28
N VAL A 141 4.40 25.13 -19.48
CA VAL A 141 5.15 26.25 -18.86
C VAL A 141 6.66 26.24 -19.19
N VAL A 142 7.24 25.09 -19.51
CA VAL A 142 8.67 24.90 -19.78
C VAL A 142 8.83 24.14 -21.09
N ASN A 143 9.44 24.79 -22.09
CA ASN A 143 9.95 24.15 -23.31
C ASN A 143 11.17 23.28 -22.95
N ASP A 144 10.96 22.20 -22.19
CA ASP A 144 12.01 21.23 -21.94
C ASP A 144 12.04 20.23 -23.10
N HIS A 145 13.15 20.22 -23.85
CA HIS A 145 13.41 19.35 -25.00
C HIS A 145 14.24 18.11 -24.61
N SER A 146 14.30 17.74 -23.33
CA SER A 146 14.94 16.48 -22.95
C SER A 146 14.07 15.29 -23.39
N GLU A 147 14.46 14.67 -24.50
CA GLU A 147 14.04 13.33 -24.92
C GLU A 147 14.46 12.29 -23.86
N THR A 148 13.73 12.21 -22.74
CA THR A 148 13.77 11.01 -21.91
C THR A 148 12.73 10.05 -22.49
N SER A 149 13.20 9.01 -23.19
CA SER A 149 12.33 7.95 -23.71
C SER A 149 11.42 7.46 -22.59
N THR A 150 10.11 7.69 -22.73
CA THR A 150 9.10 7.29 -21.77
C THR A 150 9.06 5.78 -21.72
N LYS A 151 9.45 5.20 -20.58
CA LYS A 151 9.35 3.76 -20.36
C LYS A 151 8.03 3.45 -19.64
N PRO A 152 7.37 2.35 -19.99
CA PRO A 152 6.09 1.99 -19.40
C PRO A 152 6.16 1.61 -17.91
N GLY A 153 5.07 1.84 -17.18
CA GLY A 153 4.90 1.49 -15.77
C GLY A 153 4.53 0.02 -15.51
N PHE A 154 4.27 -0.30 -14.24
CA PHE A 154 4.01 -1.67 -13.78
C PHE A 154 2.82 -2.35 -14.47
N PHE A 155 1.66 -1.68 -14.52
CA PHE A 155 0.44 -2.28 -15.07
C PHE A 155 0.57 -2.58 -16.57
N TYR A 156 1.32 -1.74 -17.30
CA TYR A 156 1.68 -2.06 -18.68
C TYR A 156 2.43 -3.41 -18.77
N TRP A 157 3.48 -3.59 -17.97
CA TRP A 157 4.28 -4.81 -18.00
C TRP A 157 3.50 -6.04 -17.50
N LEU A 158 2.64 -5.87 -16.49
CA LEU A 158 1.71 -6.90 -16.03
C LEU A 158 0.80 -7.39 -17.16
N ASN A 159 0.26 -6.46 -17.95
CA ASN A 159 -0.63 -6.79 -19.06
C ASN A 159 0.11 -7.33 -20.28
N ARG A 160 1.35 -6.87 -20.50
CA ARG A 160 2.24 -7.43 -21.53
C ARG A 160 2.65 -8.86 -21.20
N LEU A 161 2.89 -9.19 -19.93
CA LEU A 161 3.27 -10.54 -19.52
C LEU A 161 2.24 -11.59 -19.96
N SER A 162 0.94 -11.28 -19.86
CA SER A 162 -0.15 -12.15 -20.34
C SER A 162 -0.09 -12.44 -21.85
N LYS A 163 0.42 -11.50 -22.65
CA LYS A 163 0.63 -11.69 -24.09
C LYS A 163 1.90 -12.50 -24.36
N ASP A 164 2.96 -12.22 -23.60
CA ASP A 164 4.28 -12.84 -23.75
C ASP A 164 4.33 -14.31 -23.29
N LEU A 165 3.39 -14.73 -22.44
CA LEU A 165 3.26 -16.07 -21.89
C LEU A 165 1.91 -16.71 -22.29
N SER A 166 1.58 -16.70 -23.58
CA SER A 166 0.28 -17.19 -24.09
C SER A 166 -0.02 -18.67 -23.81
N ASN A 167 1.00 -19.47 -23.49
CA ASN A 167 0.90 -20.89 -23.11
C ASN A 167 0.80 -21.12 -21.59
N VAL A 168 0.78 -20.05 -20.78
CA VAL A 168 0.73 -20.09 -19.32
C VAL A 168 -0.59 -19.48 -18.88
N ARG A 169 -1.32 -20.18 -18.00
CA ARG A 169 -2.50 -19.63 -17.34
C ARG A 169 -2.04 -18.68 -16.24
N ILE A 170 -2.46 -17.41 -16.30
CA ILE A 170 -2.05 -16.39 -15.34
C ILE A 170 -3.23 -15.96 -14.48
N GLN A 171 -3.14 -16.20 -13.18
CA GLN A 171 -4.06 -15.67 -12.17
C GLN A 171 -3.45 -14.40 -11.58
N LYS A 172 -4.12 -13.26 -11.76
CA LYS A 172 -3.76 -11.99 -11.09
C LYS A 172 -4.72 -11.79 -9.92
N LEU A 173 -4.18 -11.53 -8.73
CA LEU A 173 -4.96 -11.28 -7.52
C LEU A 173 -4.38 -10.07 -6.80
N VAL A 174 -5.27 -9.20 -6.31
CA VAL A 174 -4.91 -8.04 -5.50
C VAL A 174 -5.66 -8.14 -4.18
N LEU A 175 -4.92 -8.22 -3.08
CA LEU A 175 -5.51 -8.16 -1.75
C LEU A 175 -5.86 -6.72 -1.40
N LEU A 176 -6.86 -6.54 -0.53
CA LEU A 176 -7.25 -5.23 -0.02
C LEU A 176 -6.17 -4.66 0.91
N GLY A 177 -5.58 -3.54 0.50
CA GLY A 177 -4.78 -2.68 1.36
C GLY A 177 -5.53 -1.46 1.92
N ASN A 178 -4.85 -0.68 2.75
CA ASN A 178 -5.39 0.53 3.36
C ASN A 178 -5.50 1.67 2.35
N HIS A 179 -4.56 1.70 1.40
CA HIS A 179 -4.51 2.68 0.34
C HIS A 179 -5.49 2.35 -0.79
N ASP A 180 -5.87 1.08 -0.95
CA ASP A 180 -6.79 0.62 -2.00
C ASP A 180 -8.26 0.83 -1.64
N LYS A 181 -8.61 0.74 -0.34
CA LYS A 181 -10.00 0.55 0.12
C LYS A 181 -10.98 1.63 -0.31
N GLU A 182 -10.52 2.84 -0.59
CA GLU A 182 -11.41 3.92 -1.04
C GLU A 182 -12.01 3.62 -2.43
N MET A 183 -11.34 2.81 -3.27
CA MET A 183 -11.93 2.34 -4.54
C MET A 183 -13.20 1.52 -4.32
N LEU A 184 -13.33 0.82 -3.19
CA LEU A 184 -14.50 -0.03 -2.91
C LEU A 184 -15.79 0.80 -2.74
N ALA A 185 -15.66 2.10 -2.44
CA ALA A 185 -16.79 3.01 -2.26
C ALA A 185 -17.40 3.52 -3.58
N ASP A 186 -16.75 3.28 -4.73
CA ASP A 186 -17.26 3.64 -6.06
C ASP A 186 -17.05 2.52 -7.07
N ASN A 187 -18.16 1.88 -7.49
CA ASN A 187 -18.11 0.76 -8.43
C ASN A 187 -17.42 1.11 -9.77
N ALA A 188 -17.61 2.32 -10.27
CA ALA A 188 -16.97 2.75 -11.52
C ALA A 188 -15.45 2.79 -11.36
N THR A 189 -14.95 3.38 -10.27
CA THR A 189 -13.51 3.39 -9.93
C THR A 189 -12.94 1.98 -9.83
N LEU A 190 -13.58 1.09 -9.07
CA LEU A 190 -13.09 -0.29 -8.91
C LEU A 190 -13.14 -1.08 -10.23
N LYS A 191 -14.18 -0.89 -11.05
CA LYS A 191 -14.25 -1.48 -12.40
C LYS A 191 -13.07 -1.04 -13.26
N ARG A 192 -12.75 0.25 -13.29
CA ARG A 192 -11.59 0.77 -14.03
C ARG A 192 -10.28 0.16 -13.55
N PHE A 193 -10.11 -0.04 -12.26
CA PHE A 193 -8.94 -0.71 -11.72
C PHE A 193 -8.79 -2.14 -12.27
N TYR A 194 -9.87 -2.95 -12.27
CA TYR A 194 -9.83 -4.29 -12.88
C TYR A 194 -9.52 -4.24 -14.38
N GLU A 195 -10.23 -3.41 -15.13
CA GLU A 195 -10.20 -3.44 -16.59
C GLU A 195 -8.95 -2.76 -17.17
N GLU A 196 -8.56 -1.60 -16.64
CA GLU A 196 -7.50 -0.75 -17.20
C GLU A 196 -6.15 -0.92 -16.48
N CYS A 197 -6.12 -1.32 -15.20
CA CYS A 197 -4.87 -1.62 -14.50
C CYS A 197 -4.53 -3.11 -14.60
N LEU A 198 -5.43 -4.00 -14.18
CA LEU A 198 -5.15 -5.44 -14.13
C LEU A 198 -5.36 -6.16 -15.47
N GLY A 199 -6.03 -5.51 -16.43
CA GLY A 199 -6.38 -6.11 -17.72
C GLY A 199 -7.36 -7.29 -17.56
N GLN A 200 -8.26 -7.21 -16.57
CA GLN A 200 -9.25 -8.24 -16.23
C GLN A 200 -10.67 -7.68 -16.42
N PRO A 201 -11.28 -7.83 -17.61
CA PRO A 201 -12.68 -7.47 -17.85
C PRO A 201 -13.62 -8.15 -16.83
N LEU A 202 -14.58 -7.41 -16.27
CA LEU A 202 -15.51 -7.99 -15.27
C LEU A 202 -16.29 -9.22 -15.77
N PRO A 203 -16.71 -9.31 -17.05
CA PRO A 203 -17.33 -10.53 -17.57
C PRO A 203 -16.38 -11.71 -17.69
N ALA A 204 -15.06 -11.47 -17.73
CA ALA A 204 -14.03 -12.49 -17.80
C ALA A 204 -13.59 -13.01 -16.42
N LEU A 205 -13.97 -12.33 -15.33
CA LEU A 205 -13.78 -12.84 -13.97
C LEU A 205 -14.61 -14.11 -13.78
N SER A 206 -13.99 -15.15 -13.23
CA SER A 206 -14.63 -16.44 -13.06
C SER A 206 -15.82 -16.39 -12.10
N VAL A 207 -16.74 -17.34 -12.29
CA VAL A 207 -17.85 -17.57 -11.36
C VAL A 207 -17.34 -17.84 -9.95
N ASN A 208 -16.29 -18.66 -9.83
CA ASN A 208 -15.73 -19.06 -8.53
C ASN A 208 -15.12 -17.87 -7.78
N TYR A 209 -14.47 -16.93 -8.48
CA TYR A 209 -13.96 -15.71 -7.86
C TYR A 209 -15.10 -14.84 -7.35
N LYS A 210 -16.13 -14.61 -8.17
CA LYS A 210 -17.32 -13.83 -7.78
C LYS A 210 -18.03 -14.44 -6.57
N GLN A 211 -18.18 -15.77 -6.54
CA GLN A 211 -18.76 -16.49 -5.40
C GLN A 211 -17.90 -16.39 -4.15
N TRP A 212 -16.58 -16.51 -4.29
CA TRP A 212 -15.66 -16.41 -3.16
C TRP A 212 -15.72 -15.03 -2.49
N ILE A 213 -15.67 -13.95 -3.28
CA ILE A 213 -15.76 -12.58 -2.75
C ILE A 213 -17.17 -12.29 -2.19
N GLY A 214 -18.22 -12.73 -2.89
CA GLY A 214 -19.60 -12.60 -2.41
C GLY A 214 -19.82 -13.26 -1.05
N GLN A 215 -19.30 -14.49 -0.91
CA GLN A 215 -19.31 -15.21 0.36
C GLN A 215 -18.49 -14.48 1.43
N MET A 216 -17.29 -14.00 1.09
CA MET A 216 -16.38 -13.34 2.03
C MET A 216 -17.02 -12.11 2.68
N TYR A 217 -17.55 -11.17 1.90
CA TYR A 217 -17.99 -9.88 2.41
C TYR A 217 -19.48 -9.82 2.77
N PHE A 218 -20.32 -10.62 2.09
CA PHE A 218 -21.78 -10.52 2.19
C PHE A 218 -22.45 -11.81 2.66
N SER A 219 -21.67 -12.85 2.96
CA SER A 219 -22.19 -14.18 3.28
C SER A 219 -23.14 -14.72 2.21
N ASN A 220 -22.95 -14.29 0.96
CA ASN A 220 -23.83 -14.61 -0.16
C ASN A 220 -22.98 -14.84 -1.43
N PRO A 221 -22.81 -16.09 -1.89
CA PRO A 221 -22.01 -16.38 -3.07
C PRO A 221 -22.64 -15.84 -4.37
N ASP A 222 -23.95 -15.59 -4.40
CA ASP A 222 -24.65 -15.11 -5.58
C ASP A 222 -24.67 -13.57 -5.69
N HIS A 223 -24.09 -12.86 -4.72
CA HIS A 223 -24.10 -11.39 -4.65
C HIS A 223 -23.62 -10.73 -5.95
N TYR A 224 -22.49 -11.17 -6.51
CA TYR A 224 -21.93 -10.63 -7.76
C TYR A 224 -22.35 -11.39 -9.02
N LEU A 225 -23.19 -12.42 -8.89
CA LEU A 225 -23.68 -13.21 -10.01
C LEU A 225 -25.09 -12.80 -10.41
N ASN A 226 -25.99 -12.74 -9.43
CA ASN A 226 -27.43 -12.58 -9.65
C ASN A 226 -27.93 -11.25 -9.07
N ASP A 227 -27.48 -10.87 -7.89
CA ASP A 227 -28.01 -9.68 -7.18
C ASP A 227 -27.43 -8.38 -7.75
N HIS A 228 -26.13 -8.40 -8.06
CA HIS A 228 -25.37 -7.25 -8.55
C HIS A 228 -24.38 -7.64 -9.66
N PRO A 229 -24.85 -8.14 -10.82
CA PRO A 229 -23.99 -8.68 -11.89
C PRO A 229 -23.06 -7.63 -12.54
N ASP A 230 -23.46 -6.35 -12.51
CA ASP A 230 -22.72 -5.23 -13.09
C ASP A 230 -21.75 -4.56 -12.08
N THR A 231 -21.68 -5.09 -10.85
CA THR A 231 -20.78 -4.57 -9.81
C THR A 231 -19.47 -5.34 -9.82
N ALA A 232 -18.36 -4.60 -9.79
CA ALA A 232 -17.02 -5.16 -9.65
C ALA A 232 -16.89 -5.84 -8.27
N PRO A 233 -16.43 -7.12 -8.21
CA PRO A 233 -16.17 -7.78 -6.94
C PRO A 233 -15.13 -7.02 -6.11
N TRP A 234 -15.38 -6.85 -4.82
CA TRP A 234 -14.39 -6.25 -3.91
C TRP A 234 -13.08 -7.04 -3.90
N LEU A 235 -11.99 -6.37 -3.54
CA LEU A 235 -10.68 -6.99 -3.44
C LEU A 235 -10.67 -7.97 -2.25
N PRO A 236 -10.15 -9.20 -2.39
CA PRO A 236 -10.07 -10.16 -1.30
C PRO A 236 -9.24 -9.67 -0.12
N PHE A 237 -9.63 -10.05 1.11
CA PHE A 237 -8.88 -9.68 2.31
C PHE A 237 -7.63 -10.53 2.55
N TYR A 238 -7.68 -11.79 2.12
CA TYR A 238 -6.61 -12.76 2.24
C TYR A 238 -6.62 -13.71 1.04
N TRP A 239 -5.53 -14.43 0.85
CA TRP A 239 -5.46 -15.54 -0.08
C TRP A 239 -4.58 -16.64 0.48
N GLY A 240 -4.90 -17.90 0.17
CA GLY A 240 -4.06 -19.03 0.57
C GLY A 240 -4.18 -20.19 -0.41
N ASP A 241 -3.06 -20.87 -0.63
CA ASP A 241 -2.97 -22.07 -1.45
C ASP A 241 -2.06 -23.09 -0.77
N ARG A 242 -2.62 -24.26 -0.45
CA ARG A 242 -1.89 -25.30 0.28
C ARG A 242 -0.86 -26.04 -0.57
N GLY A 243 -0.99 -26.01 -1.89
CA GLY A 243 -0.02 -26.55 -2.84
C GLY A 243 1.26 -25.71 -2.82
N PHE A 244 1.11 -24.39 -2.70
CA PHE A 244 2.21 -23.48 -2.42
C PHE A 244 2.58 -23.39 -0.93
N ARG A 245 1.82 -24.03 -0.04
CA ARG A 245 1.96 -23.96 1.42
C ARG A 245 1.93 -22.52 1.95
N LEU A 246 1.27 -21.62 1.23
CA LEU A 246 1.36 -20.17 1.38
C LEU A 246 0.02 -19.58 1.83
N PHE A 247 0.07 -18.72 2.84
CA PHE A 247 -1.02 -17.86 3.27
C PHE A 247 -0.58 -16.40 3.21
N VAL A 248 -1.39 -15.52 2.62
CA VAL A 248 -1.04 -14.13 2.37
C VAL A 248 -2.13 -13.19 2.86
N THR A 249 -1.71 -12.12 3.53
CA THR A 249 -2.56 -11.00 3.96
C THR A 249 -1.83 -9.68 3.65
N HIS A 250 -2.51 -8.54 3.66
CA HIS A 250 -1.78 -7.25 3.62
C HIS A 250 -1.08 -6.94 4.95
N GLY A 251 -1.68 -7.29 6.09
CA GLY A 251 -1.14 -7.03 7.42
C GLY A 251 -1.76 -5.81 8.11
N GLN A 252 -2.72 -5.11 7.49
CA GLN A 252 -3.44 -4.00 8.14
C GLN A 252 -4.33 -4.40 9.32
N TRP A 253 -4.72 -5.67 9.39
CA TRP A 253 -5.60 -6.20 10.45
C TRP A 253 -5.00 -6.11 11.87
N ARG A 254 -3.68 -5.94 11.94
CA ARG A 254 -2.89 -5.81 13.18
C ARG A 254 -2.43 -4.37 13.46
N ASP A 255 -2.87 -3.40 12.67
CA ASP A 255 -2.51 -1.98 12.85
C ASP A 255 -3.70 -1.17 13.38
N GLU A 256 -3.63 -0.76 14.64
CA GLU A 256 -4.71 -0.03 15.32
C GLU A 256 -5.01 1.33 14.69
N ASP A 257 -4.05 1.97 14.03
CA ASP A 257 -4.28 3.24 13.36
C ASP A 257 -4.96 3.03 12.01
N ASN A 258 -4.72 1.89 11.36
CA ASN A 258 -5.19 1.59 10.02
C ASN A 258 -6.40 0.65 9.94
N CYS A 259 -6.97 0.29 11.08
CA CYS A 259 -8.29 -0.32 11.15
C CYS A 259 -9.23 0.47 12.06
N ARG A 260 -10.52 0.25 11.91
CA ARG A 260 -11.56 0.89 12.72
C ARG A 260 -12.03 -0.06 13.81
N ALA A 261 -11.79 0.31 15.08
CA ALA A 261 -12.38 -0.41 16.20
C ALA A 261 -13.91 -0.27 16.19
N VAL A 262 -14.62 -1.39 16.31
CA VAL A 262 -16.08 -1.46 16.37
C VAL A 262 -16.50 -1.80 17.79
N LYS A 263 -17.37 -0.97 18.37
CA LYS A 263 -17.93 -1.23 19.70
C LYS A 263 -19.03 -2.27 19.60
N VAL A 264 -19.06 -3.19 20.56
CA VAL A 264 -20.17 -4.13 20.75
C VAL A 264 -21.47 -3.35 20.86
N ASN A 265 -22.51 -3.80 20.16
CA ASN A 265 -23.88 -3.35 20.37
C ASN A 265 -24.84 -4.57 20.37
N LEU A 266 -26.16 -4.34 20.44
CA LEU A 266 -27.14 -5.43 20.54
C LEU A 266 -27.19 -6.34 19.30
N GLU A 267 -26.75 -5.86 18.14
CA GLU A 267 -26.91 -6.53 16.84
C GLU A 267 -25.57 -6.99 16.22
N LEU A 268 -24.47 -6.31 16.55
CA LEU A 268 -23.15 -6.52 15.96
C LEU A 268 -22.11 -6.86 17.04
N PRO A 269 -21.22 -7.84 16.77
CA PRO A 269 -20.09 -8.09 17.65
C PRO A 269 -19.15 -6.87 17.66
N GLY A 270 -18.39 -6.69 18.73
CA GLY A 270 -17.30 -5.71 18.74
C GLY A 270 -16.03 -6.33 18.15
N TRP A 271 -15.12 -5.47 17.70
CA TRP A 271 -13.77 -5.90 17.31
C TRP A 271 -12.74 -4.78 17.47
N LYS A 272 -11.53 -5.14 17.87
CA LYS A 272 -10.32 -4.32 17.87
C LYS A 272 -9.10 -5.20 17.56
N VAL A 273 -7.98 -4.59 17.18
CA VAL A 273 -6.73 -5.29 16.84
C VAL A 273 -6.29 -6.33 17.86
N SER A 274 -6.41 -6.03 19.17
CA SER A 274 -6.00 -6.97 20.22
C SER A 274 -6.80 -8.28 20.23
N ASP A 275 -7.95 -8.32 19.56
CA ASP A 275 -8.77 -9.52 19.42
C ASP A 275 -8.19 -10.48 18.36
N GLY A 276 -7.28 -10.00 17.51
CA GLY A 276 -6.52 -10.82 16.56
C GLY A 276 -7.32 -11.22 15.31
N TRP A 277 -6.87 -12.32 14.70
CA TRP A 277 -7.43 -12.89 13.48
C TRP A 277 -8.77 -13.60 13.75
N ASP A 278 -9.89 -12.99 13.32
CA ASP A 278 -11.24 -13.53 13.53
C ASP A 278 -12.15 -13.25 12.32
N LEU A 279 -12.08 -14.13 11.33
CA LEU A 279 -12.86 -14.03 10.09
C LEU A 279 -14.38 -14.01 10.33
N ASN A 280 -14.86 -14.71 11.35
CA ASN A 280 -16.29 -14.82 11.65
C ASN A 280 -16.85 -13.48 12.14
N THR A 281 -16.14 -12.88 13.10
CA THR A 281 -16.47 -11.54 13.59
C THR A 281 -16.39 -10.51 12.47
N TRP A 282 -15.37 -10.58 11.61
CA TRP A 282 -15.24 -9.65 10.49
C TRP A 282 -16.36 -9.81 9.45
N GLN A 283 -16.76 -11.04 9.13
CA GLN A 283 -17.87 -11.30 8.22
C GLN A 283 -19.20 -10.77 8.78
N LYS A 284 -19.47 -10.96 10.07
CA LYS A 284 -20.64 -10.34 10.75
C LYS A 284 -20.61 -8.82 10.75
N LEU A 285 -19.40 -8.25 10.74
CA LEU A 285 -19.18 -6.80 10.63
C LEU A 285 -19.09 -6.31 9.18
N HIS A 286 -19.33 -7.17 8.19
CA HIS A 286 -19.16 -6.88 6.77
C HIS A 286 -17.78 -6.28 6.44
N TYR A 287 -16.75 -6.70 7.18
CA TYR A 287 -15.37 -6.21 7.10
C TYR A 287 -15.25 -4.68 7.26
N SER A 288 -16.24 -4.03 7.87
CA SER A 288 -16.20 -2.59 8.18
C SER A 288 -14.96 -2.12 8.95
N PRO A 289 -14.27 -2.92 9.80
CA PRO A 289 -12.99 -2.51 10.37
C PRO A 289 -11.92 -2.16 9.33
N PHE A 290 -12.02 -2.69 8.12
CA PHE A 290 -11.00 -2.59 7.07
C PHE A 290 -11.46 -1.82 5.83
N THR A 291 -12.78 -1.76 5.60
CA THR A 291 -13.34 -1.04 4.45
C THR A 291 -13.71 0.40 4.80
N GLU A 292 -13.93 0.73 6.07
CA GLU A 292 -14.28 2.08 6.52
C GLU A 292 -13.05 3.00 6.69
N PRO A 293 -13.24 4.33 6.68
CA PRO A 293 -12.18 5.29 6.99
C PRO A 293 -11.58 5.04 8.38
N CYS A 294 -10.25 5.12 8.49
CA CYS A 294 -9.50 4.88 9.73
C CYS A 294 -8.75 6.15 10.18
N PHE A 295 -8.10 6.13 11.35
CA PHE A 295 -7.36 7.30 11.83
C PHE A 295 -6.03 7.50 11.09
N GLY A 296 -5.28 6.44 10.81
CA GLY A 296 -3.90 6.49 10.33
C GLY A 296 -3.76 7.14 8.95
N ASP A 297 -3.66 6.31 7.92
CA ASP A 297 -3.31 6.76 6.57
C ASP A 297 -4.37 7.67 5.95
N THR A 298 -5.65 7.43 6.21
CA THR A 298 -6.77 8.28 5.78
C THR A 298 -6.60 9.74 6.25
N VAL A 299 -6.21 9.98 7.51
CA VAL A 299 -6.03 11.34 8.05
C VAL A 299 -4.67 11.91 7.67
N ALA A 300 -3.61 11.09 7.69
CA ALA A 300 -2.27 11.51 7.31
C ALA A 300 -2.22 11.99 5.85
N ALA A 301 -2.93 11.31 4.95
CA ALA A 301 -3.10 11.69 3.56
C ALA A 301 -3.66 13.11 3.41
N GLY A 302 -4.75 13.44 4.11
CA GLY A 302 -5.34 14.78 4.06
C GLY A 302 -4.38 15.88 4.54
N LEU A 303 -3.57 15.60 5.57
CA LEU A 303 -2.61 16.57 6.13
C LEU A 303 -1.41 16.80 5.20
N LEU A 304 -0.68 15.74 4.85
CA LEU A 304 0.59 15.85 4.12
C LEU A 304 0.35 16.19 2.64
N ALA A 305 -0.58 15.51 1.98
CA ALA A 305 -0.90 15.79 0.57
C ALA A 305 -1.44 17.22 0.40
N GLY A 306 -2.30 17.66 1.33
CA GLY A 306 -2.81 19.02 1.34
C GLY A 306 -1.73 20.08 1.57
N PHE A 307 -0.78 19.82 2.48
CA PHE A 307 0.38 20.69 2.67
C PHE A 307 1.22 20.81 1.40
N ILE A 308 1.59 19.67 0.78
CA ILE A 308 2.40 19.63 -0.45
C ILE A 308 1.69 20.41 -1.55
N PHE A 309 0.43 20.10 -1.85
CA PHE A 309 -0.34 20.73 -2.91
C PHE A 309 -0.43 22.26 -2.76
N ARG A 310 -0.88 22.74 -1.60
CA ARG A 310 -1.07 24.19 -1.37
C ARG A 310 0.25 24.96 -1.37
N THR A 311 1.31 24.35 -0.84
CA THR A 311 2.64 24.97 -0.82
C THR A 311 3.20 25.06 -2.23
N LYS A 312 3.12 23.98 -3.03
CA LYS A 312 3.56 23.98 -4.43
C LYS A 312 2.83 25.04 -5.24
N ALA A 313 1.50 25.13 -5.10
CA ALA A 313 0.70 26.11 -5.84
C ALA A 313 1.13 27.57 -5.54
N GLN A 314 1.35 27.92 -4.27
CA GLN A 314 1.76 29.28 -3.89
C GLN A 314 3.20 29.60 -4.30
N LEU A 315 4.11 28.63 -4.13
CA LEU A 315 5.50 28.78 -4.59
C LEU A 315 5.58 28.96 -6.11
N GLN A 316 4.78 28.22 -6.88
CA GLN A 316 4.71 28.38 -8.33
C GLN A 316 4.13 29.73 -8.76
N SER A 317 3.17 30.28 -8.01
CA SER A 317 2.71 31.65 -8.23
C SER A 317 3.84 32.65 -8.02
N LEU A 318 4.63 32.48 -6.96
CA LEU A 318 5.75 33.37 -6.64
C LEU A 318 6.83 33.35 -7.74
N ILE A 319 7.05 32.25 -8.46
CA ILE A 319 7.96 32.24 -9.62
C ILE A 319 7.52 33.22 -10.71
N LYS A 320 6.20 33.39 -10.92
CA LYS A 320 5.68 34.32 -11.93
C LYS A 320 5.92 35.76 -11.53
N ASP A 321 5.71 36.06 -10.24
CA ASP A 321 5.85 37.41 -9.69
C ASP A 321 7.34 37.79 -9.51
N GLU A 322 8.18 36.81 -9.15
CA GLU A 322 9.61 36.99 -8.88
C GLU A 322 10.48 35.94 -9.61
N PRO A 323 10.69 36.10 -10.94
CA PRO A 323 11.40 35.11 -11.76
C PRO A 323 12.85 34.84 -11.32
N HIS A 324 13.49 35.81 -10.66
CA HIS A 324 14.86 35.68 -10.15
C HIS A 324 14.96 34.65 -9.00
N LEU A 325 13.85 34.26 -8.37
CA LEU A 325 13.79 33.23 -7.34
C LEU A 325 13.60 31.81 -7.89
N ARG A 326 13.45 31.65 -9.22
CA ARG A 326 13.07 30.38 -9.86
C ARG A 326 13.89 29.20 -9.37
N ASP A 327 15.22 29.28 -9.40
CA ASP A 327 16.09 28.14 -9.08
C ASP A 327 15.90 27.64 -7.65
N GLU A 328 15.78 28.56 -6.68
CA GLU A 328 15.58 28.22 -5.28
C GLU A 328 14.17 27.70 -5.03
N ILE A 329 13.16 28.25 -5.71
CA ILE A 329 11.79 27.73 -5.63
C ILE A 329 11.70 26.34 -6.26
N GLU A 330 12.31 26.09 -7.41
CA GLU A 330 12.35 24.78 -8.05
C GLU A 330 13.07 23.74 -7.17
N ARG A 331 14.09 24.15 -6.41
CA ARG A 331 14.71 23.31 -5.38
C ARG A 331 13.72 22.96 -4.26
N LEU A 332 12.95 23.93 -3.76
CA LEU A 332 11.92 23.69 -2.74
C LEU A 332 10.79 22.79 -3.25
N LEU A 333 10.35 22.97 -4.50
CA LEU A 333 9.33 22.12 -5.13
C LEU A 333 9.80 20.67 -5.21
N ARG A 334 11.08 20.43 -5.55
CA ARG A 334 11.67 19.09 -5.54
C ARG A 334 11.70 18.45 -4.15
N ILE A 335 11.97 19.24 -3.10
CA ILE A 335 11.90 18.76 -1.70
C ILE A 335 10.45 18.41 -1.33
N LEU A 336 9.48 19.21 -1.74
CA LEU A 336 8.06 18.94 -1.49
C LEU A 336 7.60 17.62 -2.14
N ASP A 337 8.09 17.32 -3.34
CA ASP A 337 7.82 16.05 -4.05
C ASP A 337 8.44 14.82 -3.36
N GLU A 338 9.36 15.06 -2.42
CA GLU A 338 10.09 14.03 -1.67
C GLU A 338 9.60 13.83 -0.24
N LEU A 339 8.72 14.71 0.26
CA LEU A 339 8.36 14.70 1.67
C LEU A 339 7.75 13.38 2.11
N ASP A 340 7.02 12.71 1.23
CA ASP A 340 6.43 11.44 1.59
C ASP A 340 7.42 10.24 1.51
N LEU A 341 8.66 10.45 1.07
CA LEU A 341 9.73 9.44 1.17
C LEU A 341 10.35 9.40 2.58
N TYR A 342 10.09 10.40 3.43
CA TYR A 342 10.65 10.45 4.78
C TYR A 342 9.81 9.59 5.75
N ARG A 343 10.50 8.72 6.50
CA ARG A 343 9.90 7.84 7.51
C ARG A 343 10.75 7.79 8.79
N PRO A 344 10.14 7.93 9.98
CA PRO A 344 8.71 8.21 10.21
C PRO A 344 8.31 9.61 9.72
N THR A 345 7.01 9.85 9.46
CA THR A 345 6.49 11.06 8.78
C THR A 345 6.92 12.39 9.43
N TYR A 346 7.22 12.42 10.74
CA TYR A 346 7.73 13.65 11.38
C TYR A 346 9.08 14.12 10.82
N LEU A 347 9.87 13.24 10.18
CA LEU A 347 11.11 13.62 9.51
C LEU A 347 10.84 14.52 8.29
N ALA A 348 9.71 14.34 7.61
CA ALA A 348 9.28 15.25 6.53
C ALA A 348 9.05 16.67 7.07
N VAL A 349 8.36 16.77 8.21
CA VAL A 349 8.12 18.04 8.91
C VAL A 349 9.44 18.66 9.39
N GLY A 350 10.33 17.84 9.96
CA GLY A 350 11.67 18.27 10.36
C GLY A 350 12.47 18.84 9.20
N ARG A 351 12.46 18.16 8.04
CA ARG A 351 13.11 18.63 6.81
C ARG A 351 12.59 19.99 6.37
N MET A 352 11.28 20.21 6.38
CA MET A 352 10.70 21.51 6.02
C MET A 352 11.06 22.60 7.02
N ILE A 353 11.15 22.27 8.31
CA ILE A 353 11.57 23.23 9.33
C ILE A 353 13.04 23.63 9.17
N GLU A 354 13.92 22.67 8.86
CA GLU A 354 15.32 22.99 8.51
C GLU A 354 15.41 23.93 7.30
N GLU A 355 14.57 23.71 6.28
CA GLU A 355 14.52 24.57 5.10
C GLU A 355 14.02 25.98 5.43
N THR A 356 13.01 26.12 6.30
CA THR A 356 12.58 27.45 6.76
C THR A 356 13.69 28.19 7.53
N TRP A 357 14.44 27.50 8.39
CA TRP A 357 15.59 28.09 9.08
C TRP A 357 16.70 28.52 8.12
N ARG A 358 16.97 27.72 7.08
CA ARG A 358 17.96 28.06 6.04
C ARG A 358 17.54 29.31 5.27
N LEU A 359 16.28 29.41 4.84
CA LEU A 359 15.76 30.56 4.11
C LEU A 359 15.83 31.83 4.97
N ARG A 360 15.45 31.77 6.24
CA ARG A 360 15.59 32.90 7.18
C ARG A 360 17.03 33.38 7.33
N LYS A 361 18.00 32.46 7.39
CA LYS A 361 19.43 32.80 7.50
C LYS A 361 19.94 33.52 6.24
N LYS A 362 19.45 33.14 5.05
CA LYS A 362 19.78 33.82 3.80
C LYS A 362 19.18 35.24 3.74
N GLY A 363 17.96 35.42 4.26
CA GLY A 363 17.27 36.71 4.27
C GLY A 363 16.93 37.22 2.86
N GLY A 364 16.60 38.52 2.75
CA GLY A 364 16.28 39.17 1.48
C GLY A 364 15.00 38.65 0.84
N ASP A 365 15.02 38.50 -0.48
CA ASP A 365 13.86 38.16 -1.33
C ASP A 365 13.27 36.76 -1.02
N LEU A 366 14.06 35.89 -0.38
CA LEU A 366 13.63 34.55 0.04
C LEU A 366 12.69 34.54 1.25
N MET A 367 12.47 35.68 1.90
CA MET A 367 11.55 35.82 3.02
C MET A 367 10.10 35.48 2.64
N GLN A 368 9.69 35.78 1.40
CA GLN A 368 8.34 35.46 0.92
C GLN A 368 8.14 33.95 0.76
N ALA A 369 9.08 33.26 0.11
CA ALA A 369 9.05 31.80 -0.03
C ALA A 369 9.03 31.10 1.34
N ASN A 370 9.81 31.62 2.29
CA ASN A 370 9.80 31.14 3.67
C ASN A 370 8.43 31.32 4.32
N ALA A 371 7.83 32.51 4.22
CA ALA A 371 6.52 32.80 4.80
C ALA A 371 5.41 31.89 4.22
N ILE A 372 5.47 31.54 2.94
CA ILE A 372 4.56 30.58 2.31
C ILE A 372 4.66 29.22 3.01
N ILE A 373 5.86 28.66 3.15
CA ILE A 373 6.06 27.34 3.77
C ILE A 373 5.55 27.33 5.21
N GLU A 374 5.94 28.33 6.01
CA GLU A 374 5.54 28.43 7.41
C GLU A 374 4.02 28.54 7.57
N LYS A 375 3.40 29.40 6.76
CA LYS A 375 1.94 29.57 6.73
C LYS A 375 1.24 28.28 6.35
N GLN A 376 1.71 27.57 5.33
CA GLN A 376 1.08 26.32 4.90
C GLN A 376 1.27 25.19 5.91
N LEU A 377 2.43 25.10 6.57
CA LEU A 377 2.67 24.08 7.59
C LEU A 377 1.74 24.30 8.80
N SER A 378 1.68 25.54 9.29
CA SER A 378 0.78 25.95 10.36
C SER A 378 -0.69 25.72 9.99
N SER A 379 -1.13 26.21 8.81
CA SER A 379 -2.51 26.07 8.35
C SER A 379 -2.92 24.61 8.21
N SER A 380 -2.05 23.75 7.68
CA SER A 380 -2.36 22.33 7.50
C SER A 380 -2.47 21.62 8.84
N MET A 381 -1.63 21.96 9.81
CA MET A 381 -1.69 21.44 11.18
C MET A 381 -2.99 21.86 11.89
N TYR A 382 -3.37 23.14 11.81
CA TYR A 382 -4.63 23.61 12.39
C TYR A 382 -5.86 22.97 11.72
N GLN A 383 -5.83 22.82 10.41
CA GLN A 383 -6.89 22.14 9.67
C GLN A 383 -7.04 20.69 10.15
N TRP A 384 -5.94 19.94 10.26
CA TRP A 384 -5.93 18.57 10.76
C TRP A 384 -6.48 18.45 12.19
N LEU A 385 -6.04 19.32 13.10
CA LEU A 385 -6.52 19.38 14.48
C LEU A 385 -7.98 19.87 14.60
N SER A 386 -8.53 20.44 13.54
CA SER A 386 -9.92 20.95 13.51
C SER A 386 -10.92 19.91 13.02
N TRP A 387 -10.50 18.88 12.28
CA TRP A 387 -11.40 17.85 11.80
C TRP A 387 -11.98 17.03 12.95
N ASP A 388 -13.31 16.95 13.00
CA ASP A 388 -14.00 16.11 13.97
C ASP A 388 -13.61 14.64 13.82
N PHE A 389 -13.44 14.18 12.57
CA PHE A 389 -13.02 12.82 12.28
C PHE A 389 -11.68 12.45 12.92
N THR A 390 -10.67 13.33 12.88
CA THR A 390 -9.37 13.12 13.55
C THR A 390 -9.55 12.79 15.03
N ARG A 391 -10.43 13.52 15.72
CA ARG A 391 -10.72 13.28 17.14
C ARG A 391 -11.59 12.04 17.36
N GLN A 392 -12.57 11.80 16.51
CA GLN A 392 -13.50 10.68 16.66
C GLN A 392 -12.84 9.33 16.40
N SER A 393 -11.93 9.26 15.43
CA SER A 393 -11.20 8.03 15.07
C SER A 393 -9.97 7.77 15.94
N ALA A 394 -9.41 8.81 16.58
CA ALA A 394 -8.27 8.67 17.49
C ALA A 394 -8.57 7.83 18.75
N ARG A 395 -7.52 7.19 19.29
CA ARG A 395 -7.53 6.46 20.58
C ARG A 395 -7.81 7.41 21.75
N PRO A 396 -8.43 6.96 22.87
CA PRO A 396 -8.84 7.83 23.98
C PRO A 396 -7.74 8.77 24.51
N LEU A 397 -6.54 8.25 24.77
CA LEU A 397 -5.41 9.07 25.22
C LEU A 397 -4.96 10.08 24.14
N PHE A 398 -4.98 9.66 22.87
CA PHE A 398 -4.63 10.53 21.75
C PHE A 398 -5.64 11.65 21.54
N ARG A 399 -6.94 11.42 21.82
CA ARG A 399 -7.97 12.49 21.79
C ARG A 399 -7.64 13.62 22.74
N VAL A 400 -7.23 13.27 23.96
CA VAL A 400 -6.79 14.25 24.96
C VAL A 400 -5.54 14.97 24.49
N ALA A 401 -4.55 14.23 23.97
CA ALA A 401 -3.33 14.82 23.43
C ALA A 401 -3.60 15.81 22.28
N ILE A 402 -4.47 15.45 21.33
CA ILE A 402 -4.90 16.32 20.20
C ILE A 402 -5.58 17.58 20.73
N MET A 403 -6.46 17.46 21.73
CA MET A 403 -7.14 18.61 22.33
C MET A 403 -6.16 19.55 23.04
N CYS A 404 -5.29 19.02 23.90
CA CYS A 404 -4.26 19.80 24.58
C CYS A 404 -3.32 20.49 23.58
N THR A 405 -2.95 19.78 22.51
CA THR A 405 -2.13 20.31 21.41
C THR A 405 -2.80 21.50 20.74
N LYS A 406 -4.08 21.38 20.39
CA LYS A 406 -4.83 22.47 19.74
C LYS A 406 -4.84 23.73 20.61
N ILE A 407 -5.04 23.57 21.92
CA ILE A 407 -5.00 24.67 22.89
C ILE A 407 -3.59 25.28 22.96
N LEU A 408 -2.58 24.42 23.14
CA LEU A 408 -1.18 24.83 23.23
C LEU A 408 -0.73 25.62 22.00
N LEU A 409 -0.99 25.10 20.79
CA LEU A 409 -0.64 25.79 19.55
C LEU A 409 -1.38 27.12 19.40
N SER A 410 -2.65 27.20 19.82
CA SER A 410 -3.40 28.46 19.80
C SER A 410 -2.80 29.54 20.70
N VAL A 411 -2.21 29.13 21.83
CA VAL A 411 -1.49 30.04 22.74
C VAL A 411 -0.12 30.44 22.16
N ILE A 412 0.66 29.47 21.67
CA ILE A 412 2.01 29.72 21.14
C ILE A 412 1.98 30.64 19.90
N LYS A 413 0.94 30.54 19.07
CA LYS A 413 0.72 31.40 17.90
C LYS A 413 0.77 32.90 18.23
N LEU A 414 0.43 33.30 19.46
CA LEU A 414 0.45 34.70 19.90
C LEU A 414 1.87 35.27 20.07
N PHE A 415 2.89 34.41 20.21
CA PHE A 415 4.25 34.85 20.54
C PHE A 415 5.15 34.94 19.32
N SER A 416 5.26 33.86 18.53
CA SER A 416 5.97 33.89 17.24
C SER A 416 5.74 32.63 16.41
N ALA A 417 5.76 32.76 15.08
CA ALA A 417 5.75 31.63 14.14
C ALA A 417 6.93 30.66 14.35
N ARG A 418 8.09 31.17 14.83
CA ARG A 418 9.25 30.32 15.14
C ARG A 418 8.96 29.33 16.26
N LEU A 419 8.40 29.82 17.36
CA LEU A 419 8.06 28.98 18.51
C LEU A 419 6.95 27.99 18.14
N GLU A 420 5.99 28.44 17.32
CA GLU A 420 4.91 27.60 16.82
C GLU A 420 5.44 26.41 16.02
N LEU A 421 6.31 26.64 15.03
CA LEU A 421 6.90 25.57 14.22
C LEU A 421 7.78 24.64 15.06
N GLY A 422 8.55 25.19 16.01
CA GLY A 422 9.34 24.41 16.96
C GLY A 422 8.46 23.51 17.83
N ALA A 423 7.31 24.01 18.29
CA ALA A 423 6.34 23.24 19.05
C ALA A 423 5.69 22.14 18.19
N ILE A 424 5.32 22.42 16.93
CA ILE A 424 4.80 21.42 15.98
C ILE A 424 5.81 20.29 15.78
N TYR A 425 7.09 20.61 15.60
CA TYR A 425 8.14 19.59 15.46
C TYR A 425 8.28 18.71 16.70
N LEU A 426 8.40 19.34 17.88
CA LEU A 426 8.55 18.62 19.15
C LEU A 426 7.35 17.74 19.44
N LEU A 427 6.15 18.23 19.12
CA LEU A 427 4.91 17.47 19.20
C LEU A 427 4.96 16.25 18.27
N MET A 428 5.20 16.43 16.97
CA MET A 428 5.23 15.34 16.00
C MET A 428 6.26 14.27 16.37
N ARG A 429 7.43 14.70 16.86
CA ARG A 429 8.45 13.82 17.40
C ARG A 429 8.00 13.09 18.68
N GLY A 430 7.31 13.79 19.58
CA GLY A 430 6.75 13.22 20.80
C GLY A 430 5.67 12.18 20.52
N LEU A 431 4.72 12.48 19.63
CA LEU A 431 3.68 11.57 19.17
C LEU A 431 4.27 10.34 18.49
N SER A 432 5.30 10.52 17.65
CA SER A 432 6.02 9.39 17.04
C SER A 432 6.69 8.50 18.09
N LYS A 433 7.33 9.08 19.11
CA LYS A 433 7.94 8.30 20.22
C LYS A 433 6.91 7.58 21.09
N LEU A 434 5.74 8.19 21.30
CA LEU A 434 4.63 7.54 22.01
C LEU A 434 4.07 6.38 21.19
N LYS A 435 3.97 6.53 19.86
CA LYS A 435 3.51 5.48 18.93
C LYS A 435 4.49 4.30 18.87
N THR A 436 5.79 4.57 18.80
CA THR A 436 6.81 3.51 18.84
C THR A 436 7.03 2.95 20.25
N GLY A 437 6.44 3.53 21.29
CA GLY A 437 6.75 3.19 22.68
C GLY A 437 8.15 3.64 23.11
N LEU A 438 8.34 3.80 24.42
CA LEU A 438 9.64 4.08 25.03
C LEU A 438 10.61 2.87 24.99
N MET A 439 10.13 1.67 24.62
CA MET A 439 10.90 0.41 24.66
C MET A 439 10.75 -0.52 23.43
N THR A 440 9.90 -0.24 22.44
CA THR A 440 9.66 -1.12 21.27
C THR A 440 10.20 -0.46 19.99
N SER A 441 11.43 -0.77 19.63
CA SER A 441 12.20 0.01 18.65
C SER A 441 12.01 -0.38 17.17
N SER A 442 10.95 -1.10 16.78
CA SER A 442 10.74 -1.48 15.38
C SER A 442 9.25 -1.59 15.00
N ASP A 443 8.88 -1.12 13.80
CA ASP A 443 7.58 -1.38 13.16
C ASP A 443 7.40 -2.88 12.77
N SER A 444 8.42 -3.71 13.03
CA SER A 444 8.42 -5.16 12.86
C SER A 444 7.69 -5.86 14.01
N PRO A 445 6.85 -6.87 13.71
CA PRO A 445 6.22 -7.69 14.74
C PRO A 445 7.28 -8.49 15.53
N SER A 446 7.04 -8.65 16.82
CA SER A 446 7.84 -9.53 17.68
C SER A 446 7.62 -11.00 17.33
N TYR A 447 8.60 -11.86 17.63
CA TYR A 447 8.47 -13.31 17.44
C TYR A 447 7.18 -13.89 18.05
N LYS A 448 6.79 -13.41 19.24
CA LYS A 448 5.56 -13.82 19.92
C LYS A 448 4.30 -13.44 19.13
N GLU A 449 4.28 -12.25 18.52
CA GLU A 449 3.16 -11.82 17.67
C GLU A 449 3.11 -12.64 16.39
N ILE A 450 4.26 -12.90 15.75
CA ILE A 450 4.35 -13.71 14.54
C ILE A 450 3.76 -15.10 14.78
N LEU A 451 4.04 -15.74 15.93
CA LEU A 451 3.43 -17.05 16.26
C LEU A 451 1.90 -17.06 16.27
N GLY A 452 1.26 -15.90 16.44
CA GLY A 452 -0.19 -15.73 16.40
C GLY A 452 -0.77 -15.45 15.00
N PHE A 453 0.06 -15.45 13.96
CA PHE A 453 -0.40 -15.16 12.60
C PHE A 453 -1.16 -16.35 12.01
N PRO A 454 -2.15 -16.11 11.11
CA PRO A 454 -3.09 -17.12 10.66
C PRO A 454 -2.42 -18.38 10.13
N ALA A 455 -1.37 -18.29 9.30
CA ALA A 455 -0.69 -19.46 8.76
C ALA A 455 -0.10 -20.40 9.83
N PHE A 456 0.13 -19.87 11.03
CA PHE A 456 0.80 -20.53 12.14
C PHE A 456 -0.14 -20.97 13.27
N LEU A 457 -1.42 -20.58 13.19
CA LEU A 457 -2.45 -21.12 14.06
C LEU A 457 -2.60 -22.64 13.82
N PRO A 458 -2.87 -23.45 14.86
CA PRO A 458 -2.88 -24.91 14.75
C PRO A 458 -3.71 -25.46 13.58
N GLU A 459 -4.91 -24.94 13.37
CA GLU A 459 -5.83 -25.36 12.32
C GLU A 459 -5.32 -25.03 10.91
N TYR A 460 -4.63 -23.90 10.71
CA TYR A 460 -4.02 -23.52 9.44
C TYR A 460 -2.73 -24.31 9.17
N ARG A 461 -1.93 -24.59 10.21
CA ARG A 461 -0.76 -25.49 10.11
C ARG A 461 -1.16 -26.91 9.76
N ASN A 462 -2.28 -27.39 10.31
CA ASN A 462 -2.85 -28.70 10.02
C ASN A 462 -3.38 -28.75 8.59
N TYR A 463 -4.01 -27.66 8.11
CA TYR A 463 -4.48 -27.54 6.74
C TYR A 463 -3.36 -27.58 5.69
N GLY A 464 -2.14 -27.19 6.07
CA GLY A 464 -0.94 -27.38 5.24
C GLY A 464 -0.10 -26.13 5.03
N PHE A 465 -0.51 -24.97 5.58
CA PHE A 465 0.28 -23.75 5.46
C PHE A 465 1.58 -23.83 6.26
N ARG A 466 2.65 -23.29 5.66
CA ARG A 466 4.01 -23.21 6.22
C ARG A 466 4.59 -21.81 6.09
N ILE A 467 4.11 -21.03 5.13
CA ILE A 467 4.59 -19.69 4.86
C ILE A 467 3.45 -18.70 5.12
N HIS A 468 3.72 -17.70 5.95
CA HIS A 468 2.89 -16.49 6.04
C HIS A 468 3.61 -15.35 5.35
N SER A 469 2.99 -14.76 4.34
CA SER A 469 3.50 -13.55 3.69
C SER A 469 2.57 -12.36 3.95
N GLU A 470 3.14 -11.19 4.21
CA GLU A 470 2.38 -9.94 4.27
C GLU A 470 3.19 -8.72 3.86
N GLY A 471 2.53 -7.56 3.81
CA GLY A 471 3.11 -6.25 3.54
C GLY A 471 2.93 -5.27 4.70
N HIS A 472 2.44 -4.07 4.39
CA HIS A 472 1.95 -3.01 5.29
C HIS A 472 3.01 -2.28 6.13
N THR A 473 3.96 -3.00 6.72
CA THR A 473 4.97 -2.38 7.61
C THR A 473 5.99 -1.55 6.84
N HIS A 474 6.07 -1.74 5.53
CA HIS A 474 7.12 -1.22 4.65
C HIS A 474 8.54 -1.65 5.02
N ILE A 475 8.72 -2.61 5.94
CA ILE A 475 10.02 -3.14 6.37
C ILE A 475 10.12 -4.59 5.93
N SER A 476 11.02 -4.83 4.99
CA SER A 476 11.32 -6.19 4.54
C SER A 476 11.90 -7.02 5.69
N LEU A 477 11.24 -8.13 6.03
CA LEU A 477 11.60 -8.99 7.15
C LEU A 477 11.43 -10.46 6.74
N GLN A 478 12.25 -11.33 7.31
CA GLN A 478 12.13 -12.78 7.21
C GLN A 478 12.44 -13.36 8.57
N GLU A 479 11.60 -14.27 9.05
CA GLU A 479 11.81 -14.97 10.31
C GLU A 479 11.45 -16.45 10.15
N GLU A 480 12.29 -17.33 10.68
CA GLU A 480 11.97 -18.76 10.79
C GLU A 480 11.31 -19.04 12.14
N LEU A 481 10.28 -19.89 12.12
CA LEU A 481 9.53 -20.22 13.32
C LEU A 481 9.67 -21.70 13.63
N TYR A 482 9.87 -21.96 14.92
CA TYR A 482 10.01 -23.29 15.46
C TYR A 482 8.87 -23.55 16.44
N PHE A 483 8.12 -24.64 16.20
CA PHE A 483 7.05 -25.09 17.07
C PHE A 483 7.55 -26.31 17.87
N PRO A 484 7.21 -26.41 19.16
CA PRO A 484 7.60 -27.53 20.00
C PRO A 484 6.84 -28.80 19.60
N GLU A 485 7.27 -29.45 18.54
CA GLU A 485 7.11 -30.89 18.30
C GLU A 485 8.44 -31.59 18.65
N PRO A 486 8.49 -32.92 18.84
CA PRO A 486 9.75 -33.59 19.14
C PRO A 486 10.77 -33.30 18.03
N ALA A 487 11.92 -32.74 18.39
CA ALA A 487 12.98 -32.30 17.46
C ALA A 487 13.50 -33.41 16.51
N ASN A 488 13.19 -34.67 16.81
CA ASN A 488 13.59 -35.87 16.05
C ASN A 488 12.41 -36.52 15.29
N SER A 489 11.26 -35.85 15.16
CA SER A 489 10.19 -36.35 14.30
C SER A 489 10.63 -36.27 12.83
N PRO A 490 10.52 -37.34 12.03
CA PRO A 490 10.71 -37.26 10.57
C PRO A 490 9.73 -36.29 9.89
N ASN A 491 8.74 -35.78 10.64
CA ASN A 491 7.79 -34.76 10.22
C ASN A 491 8.10 -33.35 10.76
N HIS A 492 9.32 -33.04 11.24
CA HIS A 492 9.66 -31.68 11.69
C HIS A 492 9.52 -30.68 10.53
N LYS A 493 8.52 -29.79 10.60
CA LYS A 493 8.18 -28.85 9.53
C LYS A 493 8.76 -27.47 9.85
N SER A 494 9.46 -26.88 8.87
CA SER A 494 9.88 -25.48 8.96
C SER A 494 8.73 -24.54 8.61
N TYR A 495 8.66 -23.41 9.31
CA TYR A 495 7.68 -22.36 9.07
C TYR A 495 8.41 -21.04 8.85
N THR A 496 7.93 -20.21 7.94
CA THR A 496 8.60 -18.97 7.58
C THR A 496 7.60 -17.83 7.51
N TYR A 497 7.91 -16.75 8.22
CA TYR A 497 7.25 -15.46 8.07
C TYR A 497 8.06 -14.59 7.12
N ILE A 498 7.37 -13.93 6.19
CA ILE A 498 7.97 -13.04 5.19
C ILE A 498 7.16 -11.74 5.17
N ASN A 499 7.82 -10.61 5.45
CA ASN A 499 7.29 -9.30 5.11
C ASN A 499 7.92 -8.82 3.79
N LEU A 500 7.07 -8.50 2.82
CA LEU A 500 7.45 -8.06 1.48
C LEU A 500 7.95 -6.61 1.45
N GLY A 501 7.86 -5.86 2.55
CA GLY A 501 8.30 -4.48 2.62
C GLY A 501 7.54 -3.59 1.65
N ALA A 502 8.16 -2.50 1.18
CA ALA A 502 7.55 -1.56 0.24
C ALA A 502 8.40 -1.33 -0.99
N TRP A 503 7.79 -1.42 -2.16
CA TRP A 503 8.40 -1.18 -3.47
C TRP A 503 8.47 0.32 -3.79
N ARG A 504 9.19 1.06 -2.94
CA ARG A 504 9.32 2.51 -3.04
C ARG A 504 10.75 2.98 -2.87
N ASP A 505 11.03 4.15 -3.44
CA ASP A 505 12.27 4.85 -3.17
C ASP A 505 12.35 5.29 -1.70
N GLN A 506 13.55 5.17 -1.13
CA GLN A 506 13.89 5.72 0.18
C GLN A 506 15.02 6.72 0.03
N ILE A 507 14.97 7.79 0.84
CA ILE A 507 16.06 8.76 0.97
C ILE A 507 17.13 8.17 1.89
N VAL A 508 18.29 7.86 1.33
CA VAL A 508 19.45 7.38 2.08
C VAL A 508 20.45 8.53 2.23
N THR A 509 20.78 8.88 3.47
CA THR A 509 21.78 9.92 3.74
C THR A 509 23.18 9.43 3.37
N ALA A 510 23.90 10.26 2.62
CA ALA A 510 25.29 10.08 2.26
C ALA A 510 26.20 10.98 3.12
N ARG A 511 27.52 10.70 3.10
CA ARG A 511 28.49 11.55 3.82
C ARG A 511 28.42 13.00 3.32
N LYS A 512 28.69 13.95 4.23
CA LYS A 512 28.70 15.41 3.98
C LYS A 512 27.32 16.01 3.65
N GLY A 513 26.22 15.43 4.15
CA GLY A 513 24.88 16.00 4.01
C GLY A 513 24.24 15.85 2.63
N LYS A 514 24.82 14.99 1.78
CA LYS A 514 24.18 14.54 0.53
C LYS A 514 23.18 13.43 0.84
N TYR A 515 22.30 13.12 -0.10
CA TYR A 515 21.45 11.94 -0.03
C TYR A 515 21.31 11.32 -1.41
N ARG A 516 20.87 10.07 -1.46
CA ARG A 516 20.56 9.29 -2.66
C ARG A 516 19.17 8.68 -2.54
N ARG A 517 18.53 8.43 -3.68
CA ARG A 517 17.36 7.55 -3.71
C ARG A 517 17.80 6.10 -3.89
N ARG A 518 17.24 5.24 -3.05
CA ARG A 518 17.39 3.80 -3.14
C ARG A 518 16.02 3.15 -3.14
N GLY A 519 15.65 2.50 -4.23
CA GLY A 519 14.50 1.61 -4.27
C GLY A 519 14.91 0.22 -3.82
N ILE A 520 14.10 -0.42 -2.98
CA ILE A 520 14.22 -1.85 -2.66
C ILE A 520 12.85 -2.47 -2.87
N GLY A 521 12.72 -3.30 -3.88
CA GLY A 521 11.53 -4.11 -4.11
C GLY A 521 11.79 -5.56 -3.76
N ARG A 522 11.08 -6.11 -2.76
CA ARG A 522 11.19 -7.53 -2.39
C ARG A 522 10.06 -8.35 -3.01
N THR A 523 10.42 -9.44 -3.69
CA THR A 523 9.47 -10.42 -4.24
C THR A 523 9.65 -11.76 -3.53
N LEU A 524 8.55 -12.43 -3.20
CA LEU A 524 8.55 -13.85 -2.85
C LEU A 524 8.20 -14.68 -4.09
N CYS A 525 9.06 -15.63 -4.43
CA CYS A 525 8.81 -16.61 -5.48
C CYS A 525 8.66 -18.00 -4.86
N ILE A 526 7.64 -18.74 -5.28
CA ILE A 526 7.40 -20.13 -4.87
C ILE A 526 7.19 -20.97 -6.12
N LEU A 527 7.98 -22.03 -6.26
CA LEU A 527 7.97 -22.93 -7.39
C LEU A 527 7.54 -24.33 -6.91
N ASP A 528 6.53 -24.87 -7.58
CA ASP A 528 5.97 -26.20 -7.34
C ASP A 528 6.06 -27.01 -8.63
N LEU A 529 7.02 -27.94 -8.69
CA LEU A 529 7.34 -28.71 -9.89
C LEU A 529 6.94 -30.18 -9.76
N VAL A 530 6.49 -30.74 -10.87
CA VAL A 530 6.40 -32.19 -11.08
C VAL A 530 7.81 -32.79 -10.97
N PRO A 531 7.98 -33.98 -10.35
CA PRO A 531 9.27 -34.66 -10.32
C PRO A 531 9.79 -34.95 -11.72
N ASP A 532 11.12 -34.96 -11.88
CA ASP A 532 11.73 -35.32 -13.16
C ASP A 532 11.50 -36.81 -13.47
N ALA A 533 11.49 -37.16 -14.76
CA ALA A 533 11.27 -38.53 -15.18
C ALA A 533 12.33 -39.48 -14.59
N GLY A 534 11.93 -40.36 -13.67
CA GLY A 534 12.82 -41.33 -13.01
C GLY A 534 13.20 -41.00 -11.56
N GLU A 535 12.73 -39.88 -11.00
CA GLU A 535 12.86 -39.57 -9.55
C GLU A 535 11.64 -40.09 -8.76
N ASP A 536 11.88 -40.57 -7.52
CA ASP A 536 10.82 -41.10 -6.65
C ASP A 536 9.87 -39.99 -6.16
N HIS A 537 8.63 -40.07 -6.67
CA HIS A 537 7.30 -39.73 -6.12
C HIS A 537 6.99 -38.39 -5.43
N GLU A 538 7.93 -37.52 -5.07
CA GLU A 538 7.61 -36.24 -4.43
C GLU A 538 7.84 -35.02 -5.34
N ARG A 539 6.87 -34.10 -5.34
CA ARG A 539 6.96 -32.83 -6.07
C ARG A 539 8.09 -31.98 -5.52
N ARG A 540 8.88 -31.37 -6.40
CA ARG A 540 9.96 -30.47 -5.99
C ARG A 540 9.38 -29.11 -5.65
N TYR A 541 9.48 -28.76 -4.38
CA TYR A 541 9.02 -27.50 -3.84
C TYR A 541 10.20 -26.63 -3.44
N SER A 542 10.22 -25.39 -3.92
CA SER A 542 11.22 -24.40 -3.53
C SER A 542 10.59 -23.02 -3.42
N TYR A 543 11.13 -22.19 -2.53
CA TYR A 543 10.76 -20.78 -2.43
C TYR A 543 11.98 -19.96 -2.09
N TRP A 544 11.99 -18.71 -2.55
CA TRP A 544 13.08 -17.78 -2.31
C TRP A 544 12.57 -16.34 -2.36
N ILE A 545 13.42 -15.45 -1.85
CA ILE A 545 13.21 -14.01 -1.91
C ILE A 545 14.15 -13.41 -2.95
N GLU A 546 13.63 -12.55 -3.82
CA GLU A 546 14.44 -11.70 -4.70
C GLU A 546 14.28 -10.24 -4.29
N ASP A 547 15.38 -9.60 -3.86
CA ASP A 547 15.43 -8.17 -3.58
C ASP A 547 15.97 -7.43 -4.82
N THR A 548 15.12 -6.65 -5.47
CA THR A 548 15.48 -5.77 -6.58
C THR A 548 15.88 -4.41 -6.03
N MET A 549 17.18 -4.12 -6.05
CA MET A 549 17.73 -2.83 -5.62
C MET A 549 17.94 -1.90 -6.82
N SER A 550 17.47 -0.66 -6.71
CA SER A 550 17.74 0.41 -7.67
C SER A 550 18.38 1.62 -6.97
N TRP A 551 19.23 2.33 -7.70
CA TRP A 551 19.84 3.58 -7.27
C TRP A 551 19.63 4.63 -8.35
N GLY A 552 19.05 5.76 -7.99
CA GLY A 552 18.84 6.89 -8.90
C GLY A 552 19.63 8.12 -8.47
N ASP A 553 20.25 8.82 -9.41
CA ASP A 553 20.97 10.08 -9.20
C ASP A 553 20.20 11.32 -9.68
N ASN A 554 18.97 11.12 -10.18
CA ASN A 554 18.13 12.16 -10.78
C ASN A 554 17.93 13.39 -9.86
N LEU A 555 18.20 13.26 -8.55
CA LEU A 555 18.11 14.33 -7.55
C LEU A 555 19.37 14.48 -6.67
N ASP A 556 20.47 13.77 -6.97
CA ASP A 556 21.80 13.97 -6.34
C ASP A 556 22.42 15.33 -6.68
N ARG A 557 21.84 16.04 -7.66
CA ARG A 557 22.31 17.33 -8.20
C ARG A 557 21.73 18.56 -7.48
N LEU A 558 21.12 18.38 -6.31
CA LEU A 558 20.54 19.47 -5.50
C LEU A 558 21.58 20.36 -4.81
#